data_AF-A0A443QHN0-F1
#
_entry.id   AF-A0A443QHN0-F1
#
_cell.length_a   1.000
_cell.length_b   1.000
_cell.length_c   1.000
_cell.angle_alpha   90.00
_cell.angle_beta   90.00
_cell.angle_gamma   90.00
#
_symmetry.space_group_name_H-M   'P 1'
#
loop_
_entity.id
_entity.type
_entity.pdbx_description
1 polymer ?
#
loop_
_entity_poly.entity_id
_entity_poly.type
_entity_poly.pdbx_seq_one_letter_code
_entity_poly.pdbx_strand_id
1 'polypeptide(L)'
;MCYFGEYPLAWAVCFNDKRIYNRLVAYNANPNLRDSFGNTVLHVIVIKGITQFYSYALRHPIQAADETILNNDGLSPMALACTLGRNKIFNEIVEPRCFDIWTYSSYYCCGYPLTSIDSLQLITNDKGQNIQIGCRSALTIILNGQSDDHIEMLRGGIIQKLLEEKWKAFGHLPTREDFKVCIHRFPNIQAVDYYGLKSFDAYDASWMNLFKMTLGNHQYNEIRNSYYQWMTQLYFVVFMILVPILLLNMLIAMMGNTYSTVISQSEREWNMQWAKIVLEIEKSLTKKEGKRKECELKAKILWR
;
A
#
# COMPACT_ATOMS: atom_id res chain seq x y z
N MET A 1 18.58 7.71 19.54
CA MET A 1 19.96 8.18 19.28
C MET A 1 19.97 9.03 18.03
N CYS A 2 20.56 10.22 18.07
CA CYS A 2 20.68 11.07 16.88
C CYS A 2 21.91 10.64 16.08
N TYR A 3 21.70 9.97 14.95
CA TYR A 3 22.76 9.65 14.00
C TYR A 3 23.05 10.85 13.10
N PHE A 4 24.32 11.25 12.92
CA PHE A 4 24.71 12.45 12.17
C PHE A 4 25.75 12.18 11.06
N GLY A 5 26.15 10.92 10.85
CA GLY A 5 27.34 10.59 10.06
C GLY A 5 28.64 10.96 10.79
N GLU A 6 29.67 10.13 10.66
CA GLU A 6 30.89 10.22 11.47
C GLU A 6 31.91 11.26 10.96
N TYR A 7 31.53 12.09 9.98
CA TYR A 7 32.43 13.03 9.31
C TYR A 7 31.83 14.44 9.17
N PRO A 8 32.67 15.50 9.14
CA PRO A 8 32.21 16.89 9.25
C PRO A 8 31.21 17.32 8.17
N LEU A 9 31.34 16.76 6.97
CA LEU A 9 30.44 17.06 5.86
C LEU A 9 29.00 16.56 6.12
N ALA A 10 28.85 15.40 6.75
CA ALA A 10 27.54 14.88 7.15
C ALA A 10 26.88 15.74 8.24
N TRP A 11 27.66 16.36 9.11
CA TRP A 11 27.12 17.29 10.11
C TRP A 11 26.55 18.54 9.46
N ALA A 12 27.28 19.14 8.52
CA ALA A 12 26.80 20.30 7.77
C ALA A 12 25.46 20.02 7.07
N VAL A 13 25.32 18.82 6.51
CA VAL A 13 24.07 18.32 5.94
C VAL A 13 22.96 18.20 6.97
N CYS A 14 23.25 17.61 8.15
CA CYS A 14 22.25 17.42 9.19
C CYS A 14 21.67 18.73 9.73
N PHE A 15 22.45 19.81 9.71
CA PHE A 15 22.00 21.16 10.05
C PHE A 15 21.33 21.90 8.88
N ASN A 16 21.26 21.29 7.70
CA ASN A 16 20.73 21.88 6.47
C ASN A 16 21.44 23.22 6.10
N ASP A 17 22.73 23.35 6.44
CA ASP A 17 23.50 24.56 6.16
C ASP A 17 24.37 24.38 4.92
N LYS A 18 23.88 24.95 3.80
CA LYS A 18 24.58 24.95 2.51
C LYS A 18 25.89 25.75 2.54
N ARG A 19 26.01 26.77 3.40
CA ARG A 19 27.21 27.62 3.48
C ARG A 19 28.39 26.85 4.05
N ILE A 20 28.14 26.11 5.14
CA ILE A 20 29.15 25.25 5.77
C ILE A 20 29.54 24.14 4.80
N TYR A 21 28.55 23.51 4.15
CA TYR A 21 28.81 22.48 3.14
C TYR A 21 29.72 22.98 2.02
N ASN A 22 29.42 24.14 1.42
CA ASN A 22 30.23 24.71 0.34
C ASN A 22 31.66 25.01 0.78
N ARG A 23 31.82 25.55 2.00
CA ARG A 23 33.15 25.84 2.54
C ARG A 23 33.94 24.56 2.74
N LEU A 24 33.33 23.50 3.25
CA LEU A 24 33.99 22.20 3.43
C LEU A 24 34.40 21.59 2.08
N VAL A 25 33.51 21.60 1.08
CA VAL A 25 33.83 21.10 -0.26
C VAL A 25 34.91 21.95 -0.94
N ALA A 26 34.95 23.27 -0.70
CA ALA A 26 36.03 24.14 -1.17
C ALA A 26 37.39 23.80 -0.55
N TYR A 27 37.42 23.17 0.63
CA TYR A 27 38.63 22.61 1.26
C TYR A 27 38.82 21.12 0.94
N ASN A 28 38.38 20.66 -0.24
CA ASN A 28 38.51 19.29 -0.73
C ASN A 28 37.84 18.20 0.15
N ALA A 29 36.75 18.53 0.85
CA ALA A 29 35.96 17.52 1.54
C ALA A 29 35.20 16.63 0.54
N ASN A 30 35.54 15.34 0.52
CA ASN A 30 34.93 14.35 -0.37
C ASN A 30 33.51 13.95 0.11
N PRO A 31 32.44 14.12 -0.69
CA PRO A 31 31.06 13.72 -0.35
C PRO A 31 30.81 12.21 -0.41
N ASN A 32 31.72 11.48 -1.05
CA ASN A 32 31.63 10.03 -1.25
C ASN A 32 32.30 9.23 -0.13
N LEU A 33 32.79 9.90 0.92
CA LEU A 33 33.31 9.24 2.11
C LEU A 33 32.19 8.44 2.79
N ARG A 34 32.55 7.24 3.24
CA ARG A 34 31.67 6.33 3.95
C ARG A 34 32.01 6.36 5.44
N ASP A 35 30.98 6.28 6.27
CA ASP A 35 31.15 6.07 7.71
C ASP A 35 31.32 4.58 8.06
N SER A 36 31.32 4.25 9.36
CA SER A 36 31.36 2.86 9.86
C SER A 36 30.22 1.97 9.35
N PHE A 37 29.07 2.55 8.98
CA PHE A 37 27.91 1.84 8.41
C PHE A 37 27.95 1.76 6.87
N GLY A 38 28.98 2.32 6.22
CA GLY A 38 29.08 2.39 4.77
C GLY A 38 28.26 3.53 4.16
N ASN A 39 27.66 4.40 4.96
CA ASN A 39 26.76 5.46 4.53
C ASN A 39 27.56 6.67 4.00
N THR A 40 27.22 7.08 2.78
CA THR A 40 27.68 8.34 2.19
C THR A 40 26.83 9.53 2.64
N VAL A 41 27.20 10.74 2.22
CA VAL A 41 26.44 11.96 2.52
C VAL A 41 24.98 11.81 2.08
N LEU A 42 24.76 11.21 0.91
CA LEU A 42 23.42 10.98 0.37
C LEU A 42 22.58 10.08 1.28
N HIS A 43 23.16 9.02 1.84
CA HIS A 43 22.45 8.15 2.79
C HIS A 43 22.05 8.92 4.06
N VAL A 44 22.94 9.77 4.58
CA VAL A 44 22.64 10.61 5.75
C VAL A 44 21.49 11.59 5.45
N ILE A 45 21.46 12.21 4.26
CA ILE A 45 20.36 13.07 3.82
C ILE A 45 19.03 12.32 3.85
N VAL A 46 19.01 11.10 3.31
CA VAL A 46 17.82 10.25 3.27
C VAL A 46 17.34 9.91 4.68
N ILE A 47 18.26 9.53 5.58
CA ILE A 47 17.96 9.25 7.00
C ILE A 47 17.43 10.49 7.72
N LYS A 48 17.86 11.69 7.33
CA LYS A 48 17.43 12.94 7.98
C LYS A 48 16.15 13.54 7.43
N GLY A 49 15.82 13.36 6.16
CA GLY A 49 14.54 13.86 5.64
C GLY A 49 14.69 15.10 4.77
N ILE A 50 15.92 15.51 4.48
CA ILE A 50 16.22 16.87 4.00
C ILE A 50 16.14 16.88 2.47
N THR A 51 14.94 17.07 1.94
CA THR A 51 14.66 17.01 0.49
C THR A 51 15.55 17.93 -0.32
N GLN A 52 15.49 19.25 -0.06
CA GLN A 52 16.20 20.25 -0.85
C GLN A 52 17.73 20.13 -0.83
N PHE A 53 18.28 19.40 0.13
CA PHE A 53 19.72 19.20 0.22
C PHE A 53 20.19 18.04 -0.65
N TYR A 54 19.31 17.09 -0.97
CA TYR A 54 19.63 15.95 -1.82
C TYR A 54 20.00 16.39 -3.25
N SER A 55 19.10 17.13 -3.91
CA SER A 55 19.34 17.68 -5.26
C SER A 55 20.51 18.66 -5.28
N TYR A 56 20.71 19.38 -4.17
CA TYR A 56 21.85 20.28 -4.02
C TYR A 56 23.20 19.54 -4.00
N ALA A 57 23.31 18.46 -3.22
CA ALA A 57 24.54 17.66 -3.12
C ALA A 57 24.91 16.96 -4.45
N LEU A 58 23.92 16.56 -5.24
CA LEU A 58 24.13 15.98 -6.58
C LEU A 58 24.59 17.01 -7.61
N ARG A 59 24.10 18.25 -7.55
CA ARG A 59 24.38 19.31 -8.53
C ARG A 59 25.57 20.19 -8.16
N HIS A 60 26.29 19.88 -7.08
CA HIS A 60 27.34 20.76 -6.57
C HIS A 60 28.51 20.89 -7.59
N PRO A 61 28.98 22.12 -7.90
CA PRO A 61 29.87 22.36 -9.04
C PRO A 61 31.31 21.85 -8.87
N ILE A 62 31.82 21.78 -7.62
CA ILE A 62 33.20 21.37 -7.34
C ILE A 62 33.33 19.84 -7.30
N GLN A 63 32.42 19.19 -6.58
CA GLN A 63 32.40 17.75 -6.40
C GLN A 63 30.97 17.30 -6.15
N ALA A 64 30.43 16.55 -7.10
CA ALA A 64 29.10 15.95 -6.99
C ALA A 64 29.16 14.68 -6.14
N ALA A 65 28.12 14.47 -5.34
CA ALA A 65 27.94 13.20 -4.64
C ALA A 65 27.55 12.08 -5.62
N ASP A 66 28.10 10.89 -5.41
CA ASP A 66 27.81 9.71 -6.23
C ASP A 66 26.68 8.87 -5.61
N GLU A 67 25.64 8.62 -6.40
CA GLU A 67 24.45 7.84 -6.01
C GLU A 67 24.60 6.34 -6.19
N THR A 68 25.64 5.88 -6.90
CA THR A 68 25.87 4.45 -7.19
C THR A 68 26.48 3.71 -6.02
N ILE A 69 27.05 4.45 -5.07
CA ILE A 69 27.71 3.94 -3.88
C ILE A 69 26.68 3.29 -2.95
N LEU A 70 26.93 2.04 -2.57
CA LEU A 70 26.08 1.27 -1.67
C LEU A 70 26.61 1.29 -0.23
N ASN A 71 25.68 1.23 0.74
CA ASN A 71 26.01 1.05 2.14
C ASN A 71 26.46 -0.40 2.45
N ASN A 72 26.77 -0.69 3.71
CA ASN A 72 27.18 -2.06 4.12
C ASN A 72 26.06 -3.09 3.93
N ASP A 73 24.79 -2.67 3.95
CA ASP A 73 23.62 -3.54 3.67
C ASP A 73 23.40 -3.76 2.15
N GLY A 74 24.21 -3.11 1.31
CA GLY A 74 24.07 -3.14 -0.15
C GLY A 74 22.87 -2.33 -0.66
N LEU A 75 22.40 -1.34 0.11
CA LEU A 75 21.34 -0.41 -0.26
C LEU A 75 21.96 0.84 -0.88
N SER A 76 21.34 1.33 -1.96
CA SER A 76 21.60 2.67 -2.48
C SER A 76 20.84 3.72 -1.66
N PRO A 77 21.17 5.02 -1.78
CA PRO A 77 20.42 6.08 -1.10
C PRO A 77 18.92 6.03 -1.44
N MET A 78 18.58 5.70 -2.68
CA MET A 78 17.19 5.55 -3.13
C MET A 78 16.53 4.30 -2.51
N ALA A 79 17.22 3.16 -2.50
CA ALA A 79 16.70 1.95 -1.87
C ALA A 79 16.47 2.16 -0.36
N LEU A 80 17.39 2.88 0.30
CA LEU A 80 17.24 3.27 1.70
C LEU A 80 16.00 4.17 1.91
N ALA A 81 15.73 5.12 1.01
CA ALA A 81 14.53 5.96 1.09
C ALA A 81 13.24 5.13 1.03
N CYS A 82 13.24 4.08 0.19
CA CYS A 82 12.15 3.12 0.08
C CYS A 82 11.99 2.27 1.34
N THR A 83 13.10 1.79 1.95
CA THR A 83 13.02 1.01 3.21
C THR A 83 12.50 1.83 4.39
N LEU A 84 12.73 3.15 4.36
CA LEU A 84 12.29 4.08 5.40
C LEU A 84 10.89 4.65 5.13
N GLY A 85 10.26 4.36 3.98
CA GLY A 85 8.95 4.90 3.60
C GLY A 85 8.93 6.40 3.24
N ARG A 86 10.07 7.03 2.93
CA ARG A 86 10.14 8.51 2.84
C ARG A 86 9.73 9.03 1.47
N ASN A 87 8.42 9.19 1.25
CA ASN A 87 7.84 9.67 -0.01
C ASN A 87 8.44 10.99 -0.51
N LYS A 88 8.57 11.99 0.36
CA LYS A 88 9.07 13.33 -0.05
C LYS A 88 10.49 13.30 -0.61
N ILE A 89 11.40 12.56 0.05
CA ILE A 89 12.77 12.39 -0.46
C ILE A 89 12.74 11.52 -1.72
N PHE A 90 11.95 10.45 -1.73
CA PHE A 90 11.87 9.58 -2.90
C PHE A 90 11.52 10.35 -4.18
N ASN A 91 10.53 11.25 -4.13
CA ASN A 91 10.17 12.08 -5.29
C ASN A 91 11.31 13.02 -5.68
N GLU A 92 11.99 13.66 -4.72
CA GLU A 92 13.16 14.51 -4.98
C GLU A 92 14.35 13.73 -5.59
N ILE A 93 14.48 12.43 -5.30
CA ILE A 93 15.49 11.57 -5.94
C ILE A 93 15.11 11.26 -7.39
N VAL A 94 13.82 11.03 -7.65
CA VAL A 94 13.33 10.55 -8.95
C VAL A 94 13.13 11.70 -9.95
N GLU A 95 12.66 12.87 -9.50
CA GLU A 95 12.36 14.02 -10.36
C GLU A 95 13.56 14.49 -11.21
N PRO A 96 14.79 14.66 -10.66
CA PRO A 96 15.95 15.07 -11.45
C PRO A 96 16.42 14.02 -12.45
N ARG A 97 16.00 12.75 -12.30
CA ARG A 97 16.36 11.64 -13.21
C ARG A 97 15.43 11.58 -14.41
N CYS A 98 14.38 12.40 -14.42
CA CYS A 98 13.46 12.50 -15.51
C CYS A 98 14.09 13.23 -16.69
N PHE A 99 13.86 12.74 -17.90
CA PHE A 99 14.26 13.41 -19.14
C PHE A 99 13.00 13.83 -19.90
N ASP A 100 13.02 15.05 -20.45
CA ASP A 100 11.91 15.54 -21.26
C ASP A 100 11.91 14.79 -22.60
N ILE A 101 10.79 14.13 -22.91
CA ILE A 101 10.60 13.44 -24.20
C ILE A 101 10.13 14.47 -25.23
N TRP A 102 9.12 15.26 -24.87
CA TRP A 102 8.64 16.38 -25.66
C TRP A 102 7.88 17.37 -24.78
N THR A 103 7.92 18.64 -25.16
CA THR A 103 7.15 19.72 -24.51
C THR A 103 6.40 20.50 -25.59
N TYR A 104 5.08 20.59 -25.47
CA TYR A 104 4.23 21.38 -26.36
C TYR A 104 3.37 22.35 -25.54
N SER A 105 3.73 23.64 -25.58
CA SER A 105 3.01 24.71 -24.87
C SER A 105 2.87 24.40 -23.37
N SER A 106 1.69 24.00 -22.91
CA SER A 106 1.39 23.63 -21.52
C SER A 106 1.43 22.12 -21.24
N TYR A 107 1.64 21.28 -22.26
CA TYR A 107 1.73 19.83 -22.13
C TYR A 107 3.19 19.40 -22.21
N TYR A 108 3.62 18.54 -21.30
CA TYR A 108 4.95 17.93 -21.36
C TYR A 108 4.86 16.44 -21.05
N CYS A 109 5.69 15.68 -21.76
CA CYS A 109 5.89 14.26 -21.52
C CYS A 109 7.32 14.07 -21.04
N CYS A 110 7.46 13.30 -19.97
CA CYS A 110 8.70 13.15 -19.24
C CYS A 110 8.93 11.65 -18.95
N GLY A 111 10.10 11.16 -19.34
CA GLY A 111 10.48 9.75 -19.25
C GLY A 111 11.30 9.49 -18.00
N TYR A 112 11.03 8.35 -17.33
CA TYR A 112 11.75 7.98 -16.12
C TYR A 112 12.54 6.69 -16.30
N PRO A 113 13.82 6.64 -15.87
CA PRO A 113 14.61 5.43 -15.94
C PRO A 113 14.11 4.41 -14.91
N LEU A 114 13.62 3.26 -15.39
CA LEU A 114 13.05 2.20 -14.55
C LEU A 114 14.10 1.27 -13.90
N THR A 115 15.39 1.49 -14.17
CA THR A 115 16.49 0.55 -13.82
C THR A 115 16.57 0.19 -12.35
N SER A 116 16.24 1.12 -11.46
CA SER A 116 16.35 0.96 -10.00
C SER A 116 14.99 0.93 -9.29
N ILE A 117 13.90 1.11 -10.05
CA ILE A 117 12.53 1.14 -9.55
C ILE A 117 11.83 -0.20 -9.79
N ASP A 118 12.04 -0.80 -10.96
CA ASP A 118 11.28 -1.95 -11.43
C ASP A 118 11.78 -3.29 -10.85
N SER A 119 10.85 -4.20 -10.54
CA SER A 119 11.04 -5.53 -9.95
C SER A 119 11.74 -6.53 -10.88
N LEU A 120 11.67 -6.30 -12.20
CA LEU A 120 12.19 -7.20 -13.23
C LEU A 120 13.62 -6.86 -13.68
N GLN A 121 14.45 -6.29 -12.81
CA GLN A 121 15.86 -6.13 -13.15
C GLN A 121 16.50 -7.53 -13.29
N LEU A 122 16.61 -7.98 -14.53
CA LEU A 122 17.38 -9.14 -14.93
C LEU A 122 18.85 -8.76 -14.79
N ILE A 123 19.49 -9.13 -13.68
CA ILE A 123 20.95 -9.16 -13.63
C ILE A 123 21.37 -10.30 -14.55
N THR A 124 21.68 -9.96 -15.80
CA THR A 124 22.35 -10.85 -16.74
C THR A 124 23.80 -10.96 -16.31
N ASN A 125 24.17 -12.09 -15.72
CA ASN A 125 25.57 -12.50 -15.75
C ASN A 125 25.97 -12.71 -17.22
N ASP A 126 27.23 -12.45 -17.57
CA ASP A 126 27.79 -12.58 -18.94
C ASP A 126 27.55 -13.94 -19.64
N LYS A 127 26.98 -14.93 -18.94
CA LYS A 127 26.62 -16.27 -19.44
C LYS A 127 25.11 -16.50 -19.65
N GLY A 128 24.27 -15.46 -19.60
CA GLY A 128 22.83 -15.59 -19.86
C GLY A 128 22.03 -16.39 -18.81
N GLN A 129 22.66 -16.77 -17.69
CA GLN A 129 21.97 -17.33 -16.53
C GLN A 129 21.66 -16.20 -15.53
N ASN A 130 20.41 -15.76 -15.55
CA ASN A 130 19.84 -14.79 -14.61
C ASN A 130 19.52 -15.49 -13.29
N ILE A 131 20.25 -15.17 -12.22
CA ILE A 131 19.89 -15.54 -10.85
C ILE A 131 20.08 -14.33 -9.96
N GLN A 132 19.05 -13.49 -9.93
CA GLN A 132 18.43 -12.90 -8.75
C GLN A 132 17.33 -11.97 -9.28
N ILE A 133 16.07 -12.25 -8.93
CA ILE A 133 15.04 -11.21 -8.96
C ILE A 133 15.63 -10.06 -8.15
N GLY A 134 15.54 -8.82 -8.63
CA GLY A 134 15.98 -7.65 -7.88
C GLY A 134 15.22 -7.56 -6.55
N CYS A 135 15.64 -8.34 -5.54
CA CYS A 135 15.13 -8.29 -4.17
C CYS A 135 15.48 -6.94 -3.50
N ARG A 136 16.22 -6.09 -4.22
CA ARG A 136 16.61 -4.73 -3.89
C ARG A 136 15.92 -3.66 -4.78
N SER A 137 14.98 -4.03 -5.64
CA SER A 137 14.20 -3.06 -6.42
C SER A 137 13.28 -2.24 -5.51
N ALA A 138 13.12 -0.95 -5.81
CA ALA A 138 12.31 -0.05 -4.98
C ALA A 138 10.87 -0.57 -4.79
N LEU A 139 10.22 -1.07 -5.86
CA LEU A 139 8.86 -1.64 -5.77
C LEU A 139 8.76 -2.80 -4.77
N THR A 140 9.73 -3.72 -4.80
CA THR A 140 9.74 -4.88 -3.90
C THR A 140 9.99 -4.48 -2.45
N ILE A 141 10.88 -3.49 -2.23
CA ILE A 141 11.15 -2.94 -0.90
C ILE A 141 9.90 -2.29 -0.32
N ILE A 142 9.22 -1.45 -1.10
CA ILE A 142 8.02 -0.72 -0.65
C ILE A 142 6.89 -1.68 -0.28
N LEU A 143 6.68 -2.74 -1.07
CA LEU A 143 5.61 -3.71 -0.83
C LEU A 143 5.89 -4.67 0.34
N ASN A 144 7.17 -4.87 0.68
CA ASN A 144 7.58 -5.57 1.88
C ASN A 144 7.52 -4.67 3.13
N GLY A 145 7.41 -3.36 2.96
CA GLY A 145 7.27 -2.39 4.05
C GLY A 145 5.97 -2.58 4.83
N GLN A 146 6.06 -2.43 6.17
CA GLN A 146 4.89 -2.52 7.06
C GLN A 146 4.36 -1.13 7.49
N SER A 147 5.15 -0.07 7.30
CA SER A 147 4.77 1.27 7.77
C SER A 147 3.73 1.92 6.87
N ASP A 148 2.86 2.72 7.49
CA ASP A 148 1.88 3.59 6.86
C ASP A 148 2.46 4.48 5.74
N ASP A 149 3.69 4.97 5.94
CA ASP A 149 4.39 5.80 4.98
C ASP A 149 4.66 5.07 3.64
N HIS A 150 4.84 3.74 3.66
CA HIS A 150 4.99 2.95 2.43
C HIS A 150 3.69 2.93 1.61
N ILE A 151 2.53 2.95 2.26
CA ILE A 151 1.24 3.04 1.57
C ILE A 151 1.10 4.40 0.89
N GLU A 152 1.56 5.47 1.53
CA GLU A 152 1.60 6.80 0.92
C GLU A 152 2.52 6.85 -0.30
N MET A 153 3.65 6.12 -0.27
CA MET A 153 4.53 6.00 -1.44
C MET A 153 3.86 5.28 -2.63
N LEU A 154 2.94 4.35 -2.38
CA LEU A 154 2.19 3.65 -3.43
C LEU A 154 1.09 4.51 -4.05
N ARG A 155 0.50 5.43 -3.27
CA ARG A 155 -0.62 6.30 -3.68
C ARG A 155 -0.22 7.47 -4.58
N GLY A 156 1.07 7.67 -4.87
CA GLY A 156 1.53 8.88 -5.53
C GLY A 156 2.66 8.69 -6.53
N GLY A 157 2.81 9.70 -7.39
CA GLY A 157 3.96 9.86 -8.28
C GLY A 157 4.05 8.78 -9.36
N ILE A 158 5.27 8.32 -9.61
CA ILE A 158 5.57 7.36 -10.67
C ILE A 158 5.13 5.94 -10.34
N ILE A 159 5.17 5.54 -9.06
CA ILE A 159 4.93 4.15 -8.66
C ILE A 159 3.48 3.76 -8.95
N GLN A 160 2.53 4.63 -8.63
CA GLN A 160 1.12 4.41 -8.94
C GLN A 160 0.91 4.22 -10.45
N LYS A 161 1.42 5.15 -11.26
CA LYS A 161 1.30 5.10 -12.73
C LYS A 161 1.92 3.81 -13.30
N LEU A 162 3.07 3.40 -12.77
CA LEU A 162 3.74 2.17 -13.17
C LEU A 162 2.87 0.93 -12.84
N LEU A 163 2.32 0.86 -11.63
CA LEU A 163 1.46 -0.26 -11.22
C LEU A 163 0.14 -0.29 -12.02
N GLU A 164 -0.43 0.86 -12.34
CA GLU A 164 -1.62 0.96 -13.20
C GLU A 164 -1.36 0.43 -14.61
N GLU A 165 -0.23 0.81 -15.22
CA GLU A 165 0.13 0.30 -16.54
C GLU A 165 0.46 -1.20 -16.49
N LYS A 166 1.12 -1.67 -15.43
CA LYS A 166 1.32 -3.12 -15.20
C LYS A 166 -0.02 -3.85 -15.08
N TRP A 167 -0.97 -3.32 -14.32
CA TRP A 167 -2.30 -3.90 -14.19
C TRP A 167 -3.03 -3.99 -15.53
N LYS A 168 -2.97 -2.95 -16.37
CA LYS A 168 -3.55 -2.98 -17.73
C LYS A 168 -2.90 -4.04 -18.62
N ALA A 169 -1.60 -4.28 -18.48
CA ALA A 169 -0.87 -5.26 -19.27
C ALA A 169 -1.10 -6.73 -18.81
N PHE A 170 -1.25 -6.94 -17.50
CA PHE A 170 -1.23 -8.27 -16.88
C PHE A 170 -2.56 -8.73 -16.28
N GLY A 171 -3.45 -7.82 -15.87
CA GLY A 171 -4.64 -8.12 -15.06
C GLY A 171 -5.68 -9.04 -15.71
N HIS A 172 -5.65 -9.22 -17.03
CA HIS A 172 -6.58 -10.12 -17.73
C HIS A 172 -6.19 -11.60 -17.72
N LEU A 173 -4.96 -11.95 -17.32
CA LEU A 173 -4.45 -13.33 -17.38
C LEU A 173 -4.94 -14.26 -16.25
N PRO A 174 -4.95 -13.86 -14.98
CA PRO A 174 -5.23 -14.78 -13.86
C PRO A 174 -6.74 -15.00 -13.64
N THR A 175 -7.56 -14.00 -13.96
CA THR A 175 -9.00 -13.99 -13.65
C THR A 175 -9.80 -15.09 -14.35
N ARG A 176 -9.25 -15.73 -15.39
CA ARG A 176 -9.96 -16.75 -16.17
C ARG A 176 -9.74 -18.18 -15.68
N GLU A 177 -8.60 -18.49 -15.06
CA GLU A 177 -8.24 -19.86 -14.71
C GLU A 177 -8.53 -20.18 -13.24
N ASP A 178 -8.16 -19.30 -12.29
CA ASP A 178 -8.34 -19.56 -10.86
C ASP A 178 -9.81 -19.51 -10.41
N PHE A 179 -10.62 -18.60 -10.97
CA PHE A 179 -12.04 -18.48 -10.64
C PHE A 179 -12.85 -19.72 -11.03
N LYS A 180 -12.46 -20.43 -12.10
CA LYS A 180 -13.13 -21.66 -12.52
C LYS A 180 -12.94 -22.79 -11.52
N VAL A 181 -11.78 -22.84 -10.85
CA VAL A 181 -11.45 -23.89 -9.88
C VAL A 181 -12.24 -23.71 -8.58
N CYS A 182 -12.42 -22.48 -8.10
CA CYS A 182 -13.19 -22.21 -6.88
C CYS A 182 -14.68 -22.56 -7.01
N ILE A 183 -15.32 -22.26 -8.15
CA ILE A 183 -16.75 -22.56 -8.37
C ILE A 183 -17.02 -24.07 -8.34
N HIS A 184 -16.06 -24.89 -8.80
CA HIS A 184 -16.21 -26.35 -8.79
C HIS A 184 -16.00 -27.00 -7.42
N ARG A 185 -15.50 -26.29 -6.41
CA ARG A 185 -15.11 -26.87 -5.11
C ARG A 185 -16.13 -26.64 -3.97
N PHE A 186 -17.20 -25.88 -4.19
CA PHE A 186 -18.25 -25.66 -3.18
C PHE A 186 -19.56 -26.38 -3.54
N PRO A 187 -19.75 -27.68 -3.20
CA PRO A 187 -21.07 -28.27 -3.19
C PRO A 187 -21.81 -27.93 -1.88
N ASN A 188 -22.93 -27.23 -2.03
CA ASN A 188 -24.15 -27.21 -1.20
C ASN A 188 -24.04 -27.50 0.31
N ILE A 189 -23.89 -26.44 1.11
CA ILE A 189 -24.31 -26.46 2.51
C ILE A 189 -25.82 -26.19 2.51
N GLN A 190 -26.64 -27.24 2.58
CA GLN A 190 -28.08 -27.06 2.80
C GLN A 190 -28.34 -26.67 4.25
N ALA A 191 -29.14 -25.63 4.44
CA ALA A 191 -29.62 -25.19 5.75
C ALA A 191 -30.58 -26.23 6.33
N VAL A 192 -30.37 -26.59 7.59
CA VAL A 192 -31.28 -27.44 8.36
C VAL A 192 -32.35 -26.55 8.97
N ASP A 193 -33.58 -26.68 8.50
CA ASP A 193 -34.73 -25.99 9.07
C ASP A 193 -35.15 -26.64 10.40
N TYR A 194 -35.02 -25.90 11.49
CA TYR A 194 -35.52 -26.30 12.81
C TYR A 194 -36.96 -25.78 13.01
N TYR A 195 -37.95 -26.65 12.80
CA TYR A 195 -39.34 -26.41 13.18
C TYR A 195 -39.64 -27.03 14.56
N GLY A 196 -40.22 -26.24 15.48
CA GLY A 196 -41.05 -26.79 16.56
C GLY A 196 -40.50 -26.72 18.00
N LEU A 197 -40.34 -25.52 18.56
CA LEU A 197 -40.45 -25.34 20.01
C LEU A 197 -41.82 -24.75 20.35
N LYS A 198 -42.52 -25.37 21.30
CA LYS A 198 -43.79 -24.86 21.85
C LYS A 198 -43.60 -23.50 22.50
N SER A 199 -44.59 -22.66 22.31
CA SER A 199 -44.46 -21.23 22.51
C SER A 199 -44.71 -20.83 23.96
N PHE A 200 -43.71 -20.17 24.58
CA PHE A 200 -43.78 -19.53 25.89
C PHE A 200 -43.99 -20.44 27.13
N ASP A 201 -43.90 -21.76 26.98
CA ASP A 201 -44.08 -22.71 28.11
C ASP A 201 -42.93 -22.67 29.13
N ALA A 202 -41.74 -22.26 28.70
CA ALA A 202 -40.54 -22.20 29.52
C ALA A 202 -39.78 -20.89 29.30
N TYR A 203 -38.98 -20.47 30.29
CA TYR A 203 -38.21 -19.22 30.22
C TYR A 203 -37.26 -19.22 29.01
N ASP A 204 -36.66 -20.36 28.70
CA ASP A 204 -35.76 -20.56 27.57
C ASP A 204 -36.45 -20.44 26.21
N ALA A 205 -37.63 -21.06 26.07
CA ALA A 205 -38.48 -20.91 24.91
C ALA A 205 -39.00 -19.46 24.75
N SER A 206 -39.26 -18.78 25.86
CA SER A 206 -39.80 -17.42 25.88
C SER A 206 -38.80 -16.38 25.38
N TRP A 207 -37.52 -16.43 25.81
CA TRP A 207 -36.51 -15.51 25.28
C TRP A 207 -36.18 -15.79 23.81
N MET A 208 -36.16 -17.07 23.41
CA MET A 208 -35.92 -17.46 22.02
C MET A 208 -37.06 -16.99 21.11
N ASN A 209 -38.30 -17.10 21.55
CA ASN A 209 -39.46 -16.59 20.81
C ASN A 209 -39.47 -15.06 20.75
N LEU A 210 -39.08 -14.38 21.84
CA LEU A 210 -38.90 -12.93 21.84
C LEU A 210 -37.84 -12.51 20.81
N PHE A 211 -36.71 -13.22 20.74
CA PHE A 211 -35.66 -12.99 19.72
C PHE A 211 -36.15 -13.26 18.29
N LYS A 212 -36.86 -14.36 18.05
CA LYS A 212 -37.47 -14.65 16.74
C LYS A 212 -38.48 -13.59 16.31
N MET A 213 -39.24 -13.05 17.26
CA MET A 213 -40.15 -11.93 17.02
C MET A 213 -39.40 -10.66 16.63
N THR A 214 -38.23 -10.37 17.22
CA THR A 214 -37.41 -9.22 16.77
C THR A 214 -36.85 -9.37 15.36
N LEU A 215 -36.68 -10.60 14.87
CA LEU A 215 -36.23 -10.92 13.50
C LEU A 215 -37.38 -10.90 12.45
N GLY A 216 -38.61 -10.60 12.86
CA GLY A 216 -39.78 -10.47 11.96
C GLY A 216 -40.73 -11.67 11.93
N ASN A 217 -40.47 -12.73 12.71
CA ASN A 217 -41.37 -13.89 12.79
C ASN A 217 -42.41 -13.70 13.92
N HIS A 218 -43.54 -13.06 13.60
CA HIS A 218 -44.58 -12.74 14.58
C HIS A 218 -45.68 -13.81 14.68
N GLN A 219 -45.70 -14.57 15.78
CA GLN A 219 -46.81 -15.47 16.14
C GLN A 219 -47.90 -14.72 16.92
N TYR A 220 -48.55 -13.73 16.29
CA TYR A 220 -49.55 -12.85 16.92
C TYR A 220 -50.77 -13.59 17.48
N ASN A 221 -51.13 -14.73 16.86
CA ASN A 221 -52.31 -15.51 17.22
C ASN A 221 -52.23 -16.12 18.63
N GLU A 222 -51.02 -16.44 19.11
CA GLU A 222 -50.79 -17.06 20.42
C GLU A 222 -50.84 -16.01 21.54
N ILE A 223 -50.34 -14.80 21.28
CA ILE A 223 -50.37 -13.67 22.25
C ILE A 223 -51.83 -13.24 22.54
N ARG A 224 -52.71 -13.30 21.53
CA ARG A 224 -54.13 -12.95 21.69
C ARG A 224 -54.88 -13.94 22.60
N ASN A 225 -54.40 -15.17 22.74
CA ASN A 225 -55.07 -16.24 23.50
C ASN A 225 -54.64 -16.29 24.98
N SER A 226 -53.98 -15.24 25.48
CA SER A 226 -53.50 -15.15 26.85
C SER A 226 -54.58 -14.67 27.83
N TYR A 227 -54.51 -15.11 29.09
CA TYR A 227 -55.48 -14.79 30.16
C TYR A 227 -55.67 -13.27 30.39
N TYR A 228 -54.59 -12.48 30.25
CA TYR A 228 -54.61 -11.01 30.35
C TYR A 228 -54.36 -10.35 28.99
N GLN A 229 -55.25 -10.62 28.03
CA GLN A 229 -55.12 -10.20 26.63
C GLN A 229 -54.70 -8.74 26.43
N TRP A 230 -55.37 -7.79 27.09
CA TRP A 230 -55.13 -6.35 26.85
C TRP A 230 -53.76 -5.87 27.35
N MET A 231 -53.30 -6.40 28.48
CA MET A 231 -52.01 -6.07 29.09
C MET A 231 -50.85 -6.63 28.25
N THR A 232 -50.94 -7.90 27.86
CA THR A 232 -49.92 -8.56 27.04
C THR A 232 -49.80 -7.92 25.66
N GLN A 233 -50.93 -7.50 25.07
CA GLN A 233 -50.94 -6.75 23.81
C GLN A 233 -50.24 -5.40 23.93
N LEU A 234 -50.49 -4.66 25.00
CA LEU A 234 -49.85 -3.36 25.23
C LEU A 234 -48.34 -3.50 25.42
N TYR A 235 -47.89 -4.46 26.24
CA TYR A 235 -46.46 -4.74 26.41
C TYR A 235 -45.78 -5.17 25.10
N PHE A 236 -46.45 -6.02 24.31
CA PHE A 236 -45.94 -6.46 23.01
C PHE A 236 -45.79 -5.30 22.02
N VAL A 237 -46.77 -4.40 21.94
CA VAL A 237 -46.71 -3.21 21.06
C VAL A 237 -45.60 -2.26 21.49
N VAL A 238 -45.47 -1.99 22.80
CA VAL A 238 -44.39 -1.16 23.35
C VAL A 238 -43.02 -1.78 23.04
N PHE A 239 -42.87 -3.09 23.23
CA PHE A 239 -41.63 -3.82 22.91
C PHE A 239 -41.30 -3.79 21.41
N MET A 240 -42.29 -4.00 20.55
CA MET A 240 -42.17 -3.95 19.09
C MET A 240 -41.78 -2.58 18.56
N ILE A 241 -42.09 -1.49 19.28
CA ILE A 241 -41.68 -0.13 18.92
C ILE A 241 -40.30 0.18 19.49
N LEU A 242 -40.05 -0.13 20.77
CA LEU A 242 -38.82 0.23 21.45
C LEU A 242 -37.59 -0.51 20.92
N VAL A 243 -37.68 -1.81 20.64
CA VAL A 243 -36.51 -2.61 20.22
C VAL A 243 -35.96 -2.15 18.88
N PRO A 244 -36.76 -1.99 17.80
CA PRO A 244 -36.24 -1.47 16.54
C PRO A 244 -35.66 -0.06 16.66
N ILE A 245 -36.26 0.82 17.48
CA ILE A 245 -35.73 2.17 17.71
C ILE A 245 -34.37 2.12 18.40
N LEU A 246 -34.22 1.29 19.44
CA LEU A 246 -32.94 1.14 20.16
C LEU A 246 -31.86 0.50 19.28
N LEU A 247 -32.21 -0.54 18.53
CA LEU A 247 -31.30 -1.19 17.58
C LEU A 247 -30.87 -0.22 16.49
N LEU A 248 -31.80 0.56 15.92
CA LEU A 248 -31.49 1.55 14.91
C LEU A 248 -30.57 2.66 15.47
N ASN A 249 -30.83 3.14 16.68
CA ASN A 249 -29.99 4.15 17.33
C ASN A 249 -28.55 3.66 17.58
N MET A 250 -28.38 2.42 18.06
CA MET A 250 -27.04 1.83 18.24
C MET A 250 -26.35 1.54 16.90
N LEU A 251 -27.11 1.08 15.91
CA LEU A 251 -26.61 0.76 14.58
C LEU A 251 -26.12 2.02 13.85
N ILE A 252 -26.88 3.12 13.90
CA ILE A 252 -26.47 4.41 13.32
C ILE A 252 -25.23 4.94 14.02
N ALA A 253 -25.15 4.85 15.36
CA ALA A 253 -23.98 5.30 16.12
C ALA A 253 -22.70 4.49 15.79
N MET A 254 -22.82 3.16 15.67
CA MET A 254 -21.69 2.31 15.30
C MET A 254 -21.31 2.50 13.83
N MET A 255 -22.28 2.46 12.90
CA MET A 255 -22.03 2.64 11.47
C MET A 255 -21.51 4.04 11.15
N GLY A 256 -21.97 5.10 11.81
CA GLY A 256 -21.48 6.46 11.58
C GLY A 256 -19.98 6.61 11.87
N ASN A 257 -19.53 6.06 13.00
CA ASN A 257 -18.13 6.10 13.38
C ASN A 257 -17.28 5.10 12.57
N THR A 258 -17.75 3.86 12.37
CA THR A 258 -16.98 2.83 11.68
C THR A 258 -16.95 3.02 10.16
N TYR A 259 -17.99 3.57 9.52
CA TYR A 259 -18.02 3.79 8.07
C TYR A 259 -16.91 4.74 7.64
N SER A 260 -16.76 5.88 8.33
CA SER A 260 -15.71 6.86 8.00
C SER A 260 -14.30 6.29 8.19
N THR A 261 -14.06 5.53 9.28
CA THR A 261 -12.75 4.92 9.53
C THR A 261 -12.45 3.79 8.55
N VAL A 262 -13.42 2.90 8.29
CA VAL A 262 -13.26 1.75 7.39
C VAL A 262 -13.05 2.19 5.95
N ILE A 263 -13.67 3.27 5.46
CA ILE A 263 -13.43 3.75 4.09
C ILE A 263 -11.98 4.22 3.91
N SER A 264 -11.48 5.04 4.84
CA SER A 264 -10.11 5.54 4.74
C SER A 264 -9.07 4.42 4.87
N GLN A 265 -9.30 3.45 5.75
CA GLN A 265 -8.41 2.30 5.95
C GLN A 265 -8.51 1.30 4.79
N SER A 266 -9.72 0.99 4.33
CA SER A 266 -9.94 0.04 3.23
C SER A 266 -9.28 0.50 1.94
N GLU A 267 -9.31 1.79 1.59
CA GLU A 267 -8.64 2.26 0.39
C GLU A 267 -7.10 2.14 0.50
N ARG A 268 -6.55 2.33 1.72
CA ARG A 268 -5.11 2.13 1.99
C ARG A 268 -4.70 0.67 1.88
N GLU A 269 -5.47 -0.23 2.51
CA GLU A 269 -5.24 -1.67 2.44
C GLU A 269 -5.47 -2.22 1.03
N TRP A 270 -6.49 -1.71 0.33
CA TRP A 270 -6.81 -2.07 -1.05
C TRP A 270 -5.64 -1.75 -1.98
N ASN A 271 -5.05 -0.56 -1.90
CA ASN A 271 -3.89 -0.19 -2.71
C ASN A 271 -2.68 -1.11 -2.47
N MET A 272 -2.41 -1.45 -1.21
CA MET A 272 -1.33 -2.38 -0.86
C MET A 272 -1.61 -3.80 -1.38
N GLN A 273 -2.83 -4.31 -1.21
CA GLN A 273 -3.23 -5.62 -1.70
C GLN A 273 -3.21 -5.68 -3.23
N TRP A 274 -3.72 -4.65 -3.89
CA TRP A 274 -3.69 -4.51 -5.34
C TRP A 274 -2.26 -4.57 -5.88
N ALA A 275 -1.34 -3.79 -5.30
CA ALA A 275 0.06 -3.79 -5.73
C ALA A 275 0.76 -5.14 -5.48
N LYS A 276 0.45 -5.83 -4.37
CA LYS A 276 0.93 -7.20 -4.10
C LYS A 276 0.41 -8.19 -5.15
N ILE A 277 -0.87 -8.12 -5.51
CA ILE A 277 -1.46 -8.96 -6.56
C ILE A 277 -0.77 -8.69 -7.90
N VAL A 278 -0.56 -7.42 -8.27
CA VAL A 278 0.14 -7.06 -9.52
C VAL A 278 1.52 -7.71 -9.58
N LEU A 279 2.30 -7.65 -8.49
CA LEU A 279 3.61 -8.31 -8.42
C LEU A 279 3.52 -9.84 -8.43
N GLU A 280 2.52 -10.42 -7.77
CA GLU A 280 2.37 -11.87 -7.75
C GLU A 280 2.00 -12.42 -9.13
N ILE A 281 1.14 -11.72 -9.86
CA ILE A 281 0.84 -11.99 -11.27
C ILE A 281 2.12 -11.85 -12.11
N GLU A 282 2.92 -10.82 -11.86
CA GLU A 282 4.18 -10.63 -12.58
C GLU A 282 5.17 -11.79 -12.34
N LYS A 283 5.26 -12.30 -11.11
CA LYS A 283 6.08 -13.48 -10.78
C LYS A 283 5.55 -14.78 -11.37
N SER A 284 4.23 -14.93 -11.50
CA SER A 284 3.62 -16.13 -12.04
C SER A 284 3.77 -16.26 -13.57
N LEU A 285 4.16 -15.17 -14.26
CA LEU A 285 4.36 -15.19 -15.71
C LEU A 285 5.63 -15.93 -16.13
N THR A 286 5.52 -16.70 -17.21
CA THR A 286 6.66 -17.39 -17.82
C THR A 286 7.72 -16.36 -18.25
N LYS A 287 9.02 -16.64 -18.01
CA LYS A 287 10.14 -15.70 -18.30
C LYS A 287 10.13 -15.11 -19.73
N LYS A 288 9.62 -15.84 -20.72
CA LYS A 288 9.50 -15.36 -22.12
C LYS A 288 8.33 -14.40 -22.32
N GLU A 289 7.20 -14.65 -21.68
CA GLU A 289 5.99 -13.83 -21.78
C GLU A 289 6.14 -12.53 -21.00
N GLY A 290 6.77 -12.60 -19.82
CA GLY A 290 7.14 -11.42 -19.01
C GLY A 290 8.00 -10.43 -19.81
N LYS A 291 9.12 -10.90 -20.39
CA LYS A 291 10.00 -10.05 -21.22
C LYS A 291 9.30 -9.42 -22.41
N ARG A 292 8.44 -10.16 -23.11
CA ARG A 292 7.71 -9.65 -24.28
C ARG A 292 6.77 -8.51 -23.86
N LYS A 293 5.96 -8.74 -22.84
CA LYS A 293 5.02 -7.74 -22.33
C LYS A 293 5.73 -6.55 -21.69
N GLU A 294 6.89 -6.75 -21.09
CA GLU A 294 7.73 -5.67 -20.56
C GLU A 294 8.28 -4.78 -21.67
N CYS A 295 8.76 -5.33 -22.78
CA CYS A 295 9.17 -4.53 -23.94
C CYS A 295 8.00 -3.71 -24.50
N GLU A 296 6.81 -4.31 -24.58
CA GLU A 296 5.58 -3.61 -24.99
C GLU A 296 5.18 -2.52 -23.99
N LEU A 297 5.33 -2.76 -22.68
CA LEU A 297 5.05 -1.82 -21.61
C LEU A 297 6.03 -0.64 -21.62
N LYS A 298 7.34 -0.90 -21.71
CA LYS A 298 8.39 0.11 -21.79
C LYS A 298 8.21 0.99 -23.02
N ALA A 299 7.87 0.40 -24.17
CA ALA A 299 7.48 1.18 -25.33
C ALA A 299 6.28 2.09 -25.02
N LYS A 300 5.18 1.55 -24.48
CA LYS A 300 3.97 2.36 -24.20
C LYS A 300 4.19 3.48 -23.17
N ILE A 301 4.97 3.24 -22.12
CA ILE A 301 5.28 4.24 -21.08
C ILE A 301 6.24 5.32 -21.61
N LEU A 302 7.14 4.98 -22.54
CA LEU A 302 8.04 5.95 -23.17
C LEU A 302 7.36 6.79 -24.26
N TRP A 303 6.16 6.43 -24.72
CA TRP A 303 5.47 7.10 -25.84
C TRP A 303 4.13 7.78 -25.44
N ARG A 304 3.82 7.90 -24.15
CA ARG A 304 2.63 8.61 -23.63
C ARG A 304 3.04 9.74 -22.69
#